data_AF-A0A519ZDZ4-F1
#
_entry.id   AF-A0A519ZDZ4-F1
#
_cell.length_a   1.000
_cell.length_b   1.000
_cell.length_c   1.000
_cell.angle_alpha   90.00
_cell.angle_beta   90.00
_cell.angle_gamma   90.00
#
_symmetry.space_group_name_H-M   'P 1'
#
loop_
_entity.id
_entity.type
_entity.pdbx_description
1 polymer ?
#
loop_
_entity_poly.entity_id
_entity_poly.type
_entity_poly.pdbx_seq_one_letter_code
_entity_poly.pdbx_strand_id
1 'polypeptide(L)'
;LVIASANPLWIGEPVSMPNSGRDLLIAVDISGSMRIEDMKYQGHPIRRLDAVKMVVGDFVKNRKSDRLGLVLFGTQAYLQAPLTYDRQTVNTLLQETEIGFAGDLTPFGKRENVVLMREVNGQQEIRHINLHV
;
A
#
# COMPACT_ATOMS: atom_id res chain seq x y z
N LEU A 1 36.42 48.07 20.66
CA LEU A 1 35.28 47.35 21.26
C LEU A 1 34.05 47.56 20.39
N VAL A 2 33.83 46.74 19.35
CA VAL A 2 32.62 46.81 18.49
C VAL A 2 32.09 45.42 18.09
N ILE A 3 32.89 44.35 18.24
CA ILE A 3 32.50 43.01 17.75
C ILE A 3 31.63 42.22 18.77
N ALA A 4 31.56 42.66 20.03
CA ALA A 4 30.84 41.95 21.10
C ALA A 4 29.33 42.24 21.20
N SER A 5 28.79 43.18 20.42
CA SER A 5 27.37 43.59 20.51
C SER A 5 26.42 42.81 19.60
N ALA A 6 26.92 41.89 18.77
CA ALA A 6 26.06 40.92 18.12
C ALA A 6 25.79 39.80 19.13
N ASN A 7 24.64 39.87 19.80
CA ASN A 7 24.09 38.77 20.59
C ASN A 7 23.13 37.99 19.66
N PRO A 8 23.60 37.08 18.79
CA PRO A 8 22.73 36.31 17.90
C PRO A 8 21.89 35.35 18.75
N LEU A 9 20.72 35.81 19.15
CA LEU A 9 19.73 34.98 19.81
C LEU A 9 19.10 34.09 18.73
N TRP A 10 19.36 32.80 18.79
CA TRP A 10 18.59 31.80 18.05
C TRP A 10 17.16 31.80 18.61
N ILE A 11 16.28 32.57 17.96
CA ILE A 11 14.87 32.61 18.29
C ILE A 11 14.16 31.52 17.52
N GLY A 12 13.54 30.61 18.26
CA GLY A 12 12.57 29.66 17.78
C GLY A 12 12.82 28.28 18.38
N GLU A 13 11.79 27.71 19.01
CA GLU A 13 11.73 26.26 19.10
C GLU A 13 11.83 25.69 17.67
N PRO A 14 12.46 24.53 17.47
CA PRO A 14 12.44 23.87 16.17
C PRO A 14 10.98 23.76 15.75
N VAL A 15 10.58 24.54 14.75
CA VAL A 15 9.27 24.40 14.11
C VAL A 15 9.31 23.01 13.51
N SER A 16 8.70 22.04 14.18
CA SER A 16 8.51 20.74 13.58
C SER A 16 7.66 21.01 12.36
N MET A 17 8.25 20.85 11.17
CA MET A 17 7.44 20.74 9.97
C MET A 17 6.48 19.60 10.29
N PRO A 18 5.15 19.83 10.34
CA PRO A 18 4.23 18.74 10.57
C PRO A 18 4.52 17.74 9.47
N ASN A 19 5.00 16.56 9.84
CA ASN A 19 5.14 15.47 8.89
C ASN A 19 3.69 15.14 8.51
N SER A 20 3.23 15.78 7.43
CA SER A 20 1.91 15.55 6.85
C SER A 20 1.92 14.13 6.33
N GLY A 21 1.54 13.19 7.19
CA GLY A 21 1.23 11.84 6.78
C GLY A 21 0.17 11.86 5.69
N ARG A 22 0.38 11.08 4.64
CA ARG A 22 -0.58 10.89 3.57
C ARG A 22 -1.27 9.56 3.74
N ASP A 23 -2.48 9.49 3.20
CA ASP A 23 -3.20 8.25 3.04
C ASP A 23 -2.91 7.69 1.65
N LEU A 24 -2.29 6.52 1.61
CA LEU A 24 -1.86 5.88 0.37
C LEU A 24 -2.55 4.52 0.23
N LEU A 25 -3.40 4.40 -0.78
CA LEU A 25 -3.98 3.12 -1.18
C LEU A 25 -3.11 2.52 -2.29
N ILE A 26 -2.55 1.33 -2.05
CA ILE A 26 -1.70 0.64 -3.00
C ILE A 26 -2.52 -0.45 -3.68
N ALA A 27 -2.63 -0.37 -5.00
CA ALA A 27 -3.31 -1.35 -5.84
C ALA A 27 -2.28 -2.29 -6.50
N VAL A 28 -2.39 -3.60 -6.27
CA VAL A 28 -1.50 -4.60 -6.85
C VAL A 28 -2.30 -5.57 -7.73
N ASP A 29 -1.87 -5.73 -8.99
CA ASP A 29 -2.39 -6.74 -9.90
C ASP A 29 -1.86 -8.13 -9.52
N ILE A 30 -2.76 -9.11 -9.42
CA ILE A 30 -2.50 -10.52 -9.11
C ILE A 30 -3.18 -11.45 -10.12
N SER A 31 -3.52 -10.93 -11.30
CA SER A 31 -4.08 -11.66 -12.44
C SER A 31 -3.09 -12.69 -12.98
N GLY A 32 -3.59 -13.63 -13.81
CA GLY A 32 -2.74 -14.65 -14.43
C GLY A 32 -1.57 -14.09 -15.24
N SER A 33 -1.68 -12.86 -15.77
CA SER A 33 -0.60 -12.18 -16.50
C SER A 33 0.62 -11.88 -15.62
N MET A 34 0.43 -11.81 -14.31
CA MET A 34 1.48 -11.52 -13.34
C MET A 34 2.40 -12.72 -13.08
N ARG A 35 2.09 -13.88 -13.67
CA ARG A 35 2.93 -15.10 -13.66
C ARG A 35 4.09 -15.03 -14.67
N ILE A 36 4.01 -14.14 -15.65
CA ILE A 36 5.01 -14.04 -16.73
C ILE A 36 6.38 -13.69 -16.12
N GLU A 37 7.40 -14.46 -16.50
CA GLU A 37 8.79 -14.30 -16.05
C GLU A 37 9.61 -13.40 -16.99
N ASP A 38 9.12 -12.19 -17.26
CA ASP A 38 9.75 -11.22 -18.16
C ASP A 38 10.46 -10.08 -17.42
N MET A 39 10.40 -10.07 -16.09
CA MET A 39 11.16 -9.15 -15.25
C MET A 39 12.53 -9.75 -14.92
N LYS A 40 13.52 -8.91 -14.60
CA LYS A 40 14.86 -9.38 -14.23
C LYS A 40 15.26 -8.90 -12.84
N TYR A 41 15.81 -9.80 -12.05
CA TYR A 41 16.46 -9.47 -10.79
C TYR A 41 17.78 -10.22 -10.67
N GLN A 42 18.86 -9.48 -10.38
CA GLN A 42 20.23 -10.03 -10.32
C GLN A 42 20.63 -10.85 -11.56
N GLY A 43 20.12 -10.48 -12.74
CA GLY A 43 20.40 -11.19 -14.00
C GLY A 43 19.50 -12.41 -14.28
N HIS A 44 18.66 -12.82 -13.33
CA HIS A 44 17.73 -13.94 -13.49
C HIS A 44 16.31 -13.45 -13.83
N PRO A 45 15.58 -14.17 -14.71
CA PRO A 45 14.16 -13.90 -14.93
C PRO A 45 13.35 -14.19 -13.66
N ILE A 46 12.40 -13.32 -13.35
CA ILE A 46 11.48 -13.46 -12.22
C ILE A 46 10.06 -13.09 -12.66
N ARG A 47 9.05 -13.56 -11.93
CA ARG A 47 7.65 -13.23 -12.22
C ARG A 47 7.40 -11.74 -12.01
N ARG A 48 6.50 -11.14 -12.78
CA ARG A 48 6.05 -9.76 -12.57
C ARG A 48 5.57 -9.50 -11.14
N LEU A 49 4.82 -10.44 -10.55
CA LEU A 49 4.35 -10.31 -9.17
C LEU A 49 5.51 -10.20 -8.18
N ASP A 50 6.56 -11.01 -8.35
CA ASP A 50 7.73 -10.99 -7.47
C ASP A 50 8.44 -9.64 -7.56
N ALA A 51 8.62 -9.11 -8.77
CA ALA A 51 9.20 -7.79 -8.97
C ALA A 51 8.37 -6.69 -8.28
N VAL A 52 7.03 -6.76 -8.37
CA VAL A 52 6.13 -5.82 -7.70
C VAL A 52 6.22 -5.94 -6.18
N LYS A 53 6.21 -7.14 -5.61
CA LYS A 53 6.36 -7.38 -4.17
C LYS A 53 7.64 -6.75 -3.62
N MET A 54 8.72 -6.79 -4.38
CA MET A 54 10.00 -6.18 -4.01
C MET A 54 9.91 -4.66 -4.00
N VAL A 55 9.50 -4.06 -5.12
CA VAL A 55 9.43 -2.59 -5.27
C VAL A 55 8.44 -1.98 -4.28
N VAL A 56 7.25 -2.57 -4.16
CA VAL A 56 6.21 -2.08 -3.25
C VAL A 56 6.60 -2.34 -1.80
N GLY A 57 7.21 -3.49 -1.48
CA GLY A 57 7.70 -3.77 -0.13
C GLY A 57 8.73 -2.74 0.34
N ASP A 58 9.66 -2.36 -0.53
CA ASP A 58 10.63 -1.31 -0.23
C ASP A 58 9.96 0.07 -0.14
N PHE A 59 8.97 0.36 -0.98
CA PHE A 59 8.18 1.57 -0.88
C PHE A 59 7.47 1.68 0.48
N VAL A 60 6.77 0.63 0.92
CA VAL A 60 6.03 0.56 2.21
C VAL A 60 6.96 0.79 3.40
N LYS A 61 8.15 0.17 3.39
CA LYS A 61 9.14 0.31 4.47
C LYS A 61 9.67 1.74 4.62
N ASN A 62 9.77 2.49 3.52
CA ASN A 62 10.33 3.85 3.52
C ASN A 62 9.33 4.94 3.93
N ARG A 63 8.03 4.64 4.00
CA ARG A 63 6.94 5.60 4.24
C ARG A 63 6.60 5.76 5.72
N LYS A 64 7.49 6.41 6.49
CA LYS A 64 7.43 6.44 7.97
C LYS A 64 6.22 7.13 8.60
N SER A 65 5.56 8.05 7.89
CA SER A 65 4.46 8.86 8.45
C SER A 65 3.14 8.71 7.70
N ASP A 66 3.08 7.84 6.69
CA ASP A 66 1.88 7.65 5.86
C ASP A 66 1.02 6.50 6.41
N ARG A 67 -0.30 6.61 6.30
CA ARG A 67 -1.21 5.46 6.44
C ARG A 67 -1.24 4.73 5.11
N LEU A 68 -1.09 3.42 5.15
CA LEU A 68 -1.02 2.57 3.96
C LEU A 68 -2.18 1.59 3.96
N GLY A 69 -2.80 1.43 2.80
CA GLY A 69 -3.79 0.40 2.52
C GLY A 69 -3.36 -0.43 1.32
N LEU A 70 -3.84 -1.67 1.25
CA LEU A 70 -3.51 -2.61 0.18
C LEU A 70 -4.79 -3.16 -0.44
N VAL A 71 -4.89 -3.04 -1.76
CA VAL A 71 -5.95 -3.62 -2.58
C VAL A 71 -5.30 -4.56 -3.58
N LEU A 72 -5.82 -5.78 -3.66
CA LEU A 72 -5.41 -6.77 -4.64
C LEU A 72 -6.46 -6.84 -5.75
N PHE A 73 -6.01 -6.85 -7.00
CA PHE A 73 -6.87 -6.90 -8.18
C PHE A 73 -6.51 -8.12 -9.03
N GLY A 74 -7.45 -9.01 -9.25
CA GLY A 74 -7.36 -10.11 -10.21
C GLY A 74 -8.59 -10.11 -11.09
N THR A 75 -9.37 -11.20 -11.05
CA THR A 75 -10.72 -11.22 -11.62
C THR A 75 -11.65 -10.26 -10.88
N GLN A 76 -11.42 -10.08 -9.58
CA GLN A 76 -12.13 -9.14 -8.71
C GLN A 76 -11.14 -8.29 -7.90
N ALA A 77 -11.64 -7.19 -7.37
CA ALA A 77 -10.90 -6.33 -6.44
C ALA A 77 -11.22 -6.73 -5.00
N TYR A 78 -10.21 -6.89 -4.15
CA TYR A 78 -10.40 -7.16 -2.72
C TYR A 78 -9.48 -6.29 -1.85
N LEU A 79 -10.03 -5.80 -0.74
CA LEU A 79 -9.27 -5.04 0.26
C LEU A 79 -8.48 -5.99 1.15
N GLN A 80 -7.17 -6.09 0.89
CA GLN A 80 -6.30 -6.92 1.71
C GLN A 80 -5.95 -6.26 3.04
N ALA A 81 -5.74 -4.95 3.06
CA ALA A 81 -5.48 -4.20 4.29
C ALA A 81 -6.12 -2.81 4.23
N PRO A 82 -6.99 -2.44 5.20
CA PRO A 82 -7.48 -1.06 5.32
C PRO A 82 -6.33 -0.08 5.58
N LEU A 83 -6.58 1.24 5.48
CA LEU A 83 -5.57 2.25 5.79
C LEU A 83 -5.10 2.11 7.24
N THR A 84 -3.81 1.89 7.42
CA THR A 84 -3.20 1.70 8.74
C THR A 84 -1.80 2.29 8.80
N TYR A 85 -1.35 2.67 9.99
CA TYR A 85 0.05 2.99 10.26
C TYR A 85 0.92 1.74 10.45
N ASP A 86 0.31 0.55 10.55
CA ASP A 86 1.02 -0.72 10.67
C ASP A 86 1.56 -1.20 9.32
N ARG A 87 2.69 -0.60 8.94
CA ARG A 87 3.41 -0.88 7.69
C ARG A 87 3.98 -2.30 7.67
N GLN A 88 4.27 -2.87 8.83
CA GLN A 88 4.80 -4.23 8.91
C GLN A 88 3.73 -5.22 8.48
N THR A 89 2.52 -5.08 9.01
CA THR A 89 1.38 -5.91 8.60
C THR A 89 1.04 -5.72 7.12
N VAL A 90 1.00 -4.48 6.61
CA VAL A 90 0.78 -4.23 5.16
C VAL A 90 1.84 -4.91 4.30
N ASN A 91 3.12 -4.83 4.69
CA ASN A 91 4.19 -5.51 3.97
C ASN A 91 4.08 -7.04 4.06
N THR A 92 3.76 -7.61 5.23
CA THR A 92 3.55 -9.05 5.38
C THR A 92 2.44 -9.55 4.45
N LEU A 93 1.29 -8.88 4.47
CA LEU A 93 0.15 -9.23 3.61
C LEU A 93 0.49 -9.12 2.11
N LEU A 94 1.29 -8.12 1.72
CA LEU A 94 1.83 -8.01 0.37
C LEU A 94 2.74 -9.20 0.01
N GLN A 95 3.64 -9.60 0.90
CA GLN A 95 4.57 -10.71 0.62
C GLN A 95 3.84 -12.07 0.54
N GLU A 96 2.77 -12.26 1.31
CA GLU A 96 1.94 -13.47 1.32
C GLU A 96 0.99 -13.57 0.11
N THR A 97 0.84 -12.49 -0.66
CA THR A 97 -0.06 -12.46 -1.81
C THR A 97 0.38 -13.40 -2.92
N GLU A 98 -0.46 -14.31 -3.39
CA GLU A 98 -0.17 -15.13 -4.58
C GLU A 98 -1.19 -14.89 -5.70
N ILE A 99 -0.78 -15.29 -6.92
CA ILE A 99 -1.64 -15.22 -8.10
C ILE A 99 -2.87 -16.08 -7.87
N GLY A 100 -4.05 -15.53 -8.18
CA GLY A 100 -5.32 -16.23 -8.00
C GLY A 100 -5.99 -16.02 -6.63
N PHE A 101 -5.39 -15.28 -5.70
CA PHE A 101 -6.05 -14.92 -4.43
C PHE A 101 -7.35 -14.11 -4.61
N ALA A 102 -7.49 -13.35 -5.70
CA ALA A 102 -8.70 -12.58 -6.03
C ALA A 102 -9.51 -13.22 -7.19
N GLY A 103 -9.68 -14.54 -7.18
CA GLY A 103 -10.60 -15.20 -8.11
C GLY A 103 -10.43 -16.71 -8.36
N ASP A 104 -9.33 -17.34 -7.95
CA ASP A 104 -9.06 -18.76 -8.23
C ASP A 104 -9.21 -19.70 -7.01
N LEU A 105 -9.49 -19.17 -5.82
CA LEU A 105 -9.69 -19.98 -4.60
C LEU A 105 -10.94 -19.54 -3.81
N THR A 106 -12.13 -19.95 -4.28
CA THR A 106 -13.21 -20.31 -3.35
C THR A 106 -13.76 -21.67 -3.77
N PRO A 107 -13.84 -22.67 -2.87
CA PRO A 107 -14.57 -23.92 -3.14
C PRO A 107 -16.07 -23.68 -3.43
N PHE A 108 -16.57 -22.49 -3.08
CA PHE A 108 -17.95 -22.06 -3.21
C PHE A 108 -17.98 -20.70 -3.91
N GLY A 109 -18.15 -20.68 -5.24
CA GLY A 109 -18.05 -19.47 -6.08
C GLY A 109 -19.06 -18.36 -5.74
N LYS A 110 -18.78 -17.56 -4.71
CA LYS A 110 -19.45 -16.29 -4.47
C LYS A 110 -18.71 -15.18 -5.21
N ARG A 111 -19.45 -14.47 -6.07
CA ARG A 111 -18.95 -13.39 -6.91
C ARG A 111 -19.24 -12.05 -6.23
N GLU A 112 -18.28 -11.52 -5.48
CA GLU A 112 -18.36 -10.14 -4.99
C GLU A 112 -17.66 -9.22 -5.99
N ASN A 113 -18.44 -8.50 -6.80
CA ASN A 113 -17.93 -7.90 -8.04
C ASN A 113 -17.41 -6.46 -7.88
N VAL A 114 -17.75 -5.77 -6.78
CA VAL A 114 -17.36 -4.37 -6.56
C VAL A 114 -17.15 -4.12 -5.06
N VAL A 115 -16.00 -3.56 -4.70
CA VAL A 115 -15.72 -3.07 -3.35
C VAL A 115 -15.67 -1.55 -3.39
N LEU A 116 -16.60 -0.89 -2.69
CA LEU A 116 -16.57 0.55 -2.48
C LEU A 116 -15.93 0.84 -1.12
N MET A 117 -14.92 1.69 -1.14
CA MET A 117 -14.28 2.20 0.07
C MET A 117 -14.54 3.68 0.16
N ARG A 118 -15.09 4.10 1.30
CA ARG A 118 -15.31 5.50 1.62
C ARG A 118 -14.73 5.79 2.99
N GLU A 119 -13.91 6.82 3.08
CA GLU A 119 -13.49 7.37 4.37
C GLU A 119 -14.44 8.50 4.77
N VAL A 120 -15.06 8.38 5.94
CA VAL A 120 -15.95 9.40 6.53
C VAL A 120 -15.47 9.68 7.94
N ASN A 121 -15.02 10.91 8.23
CA ASN A 121 -14.53 11.33 9.54
C ASN A 121 -13.43 10.43 10.14
N GLY A 122 -12.51 9.96 9.30
CA GLY A 122 -11.41 9.07 9.70
C GLY A 122 -11.83 7.62 9.99
N GLN A 123 -13.10 7.28 9.77
CA GLN A 123 -13.61 5.91 9.82
C GLN A 123 -13.78 5.40 8.39
N GLN A 124 -13.21 4.23 8.10
CA GLN A 124 -13.34 3.60 6.78
C GLN A 124 -14.59 2.70 6.75
N GLU A 125 -15.48 3.00 5.81
CA GLU A 125 -16.64 2.18 5.52
C GLU A 125 -16.37 1.38 4.24
N ILE A 126 -16.44 0.05 4.35
CA ILE A 126 -16.20 -0.88 3.25
C ILE A 126 -17.55 -1.51 2.90
N ARG A 127 -18.00 -1.30 1.66
CA ARG A 127 -19.23 -1.90 1.13
C ARG A 127 -18.91 -2.84 -0.01
N HIS A 128 -19.31 -4.09 0.16
CA HIS A 128 -19.29 -5.11 -0.88
C HIS A 128 -20.60 -5.00 -1.66
N ILE A 129 -20.53 -4.73 -2.97
CA ILE A 129 -21.68 -4.68 -3.87
C ILE A 129 -21.67 -5.93 -4.74
N ASN A 130 -22.74 -6.71 -4.62
CA ASN A 130 -23.02 -7.86 -5.47
C ASN A 130 -23.75 -7.40 -6.73
N LEU A 131 -23.00 -7.15 -7.80
CA LEU A 131 -23.61 -7.01 -9.12
C LEU A 131 -24.01 -8.41 -9.60
N HIS A 132 -25.28 -8.76 -9.47
CA HIS A 132 -25.82 -9.93 -10.17
C HIS A 132 -25.96 -9.56 -11.65
N VAL A 133 -25.11 -10.13 -12.50
CA VAL A 133 -25.25 -10.09 -13.96
C VAL A 133 -25.23 -11.52 -14.48
#